data_AF-A0A2A2JGT0-F1
#
_entry.id   AF-A0A2A2JGT0-F1
#
_cell.length_a   1.000
_cell.length_b   1.000
_cell.length_c   1.000
_cell.angle_alpha   90.00
_cell.angle_beta   90.00
_cell.angle_gamma   90.00
#
_symmetry.space_group_name_H-M   'P 1'
#
loop_
_entity.id
_entity.type
_entity.pdbx_description
1 polymer ?
#
loop_
_entity_poly.entity_id
_entity_poly.type
_entity_poly.pdbx_seq_one_letter_code
_entity_poly.pdbx_strand_id
1 'polypeptide(L)'
;MREELDKQIGGDRMVIMDDKPQLVYINAVINETQRLANVLVHNFPRMNNVDVDINGYHIPARTIIVPQISTVMYDEKIFPEPYKFKPERHLNPDSSLRKIEEAKFEIEKSL
;
A
#
# COMPACT_ATOMS: atom_id res chain seq x y z
N MET A 1 6.28 -19.42 -0.16
CA MET A 1 4.82 -19.45 -0.44
C MET A 1 4.24 -20.86 -0.27
N ARG A 2 4.60 -21.84 -1.10
CA ARG A 2 4.12 -23.23 -0.94
C ARG A 2 4.44 -23.79 0.45
N GLU A 3 5.68 -23.65 0.89
CA GLU A 3 6.11 -24.06 2.24
C GLU A 3 5.30 -23.39 3.38
N GLU A 4 4.86 -22.14 3.21
CA GLU A 4 4.03 -21.47 4.22
C GLU A 4 2.61 -22.05 4.23
N LEU A 5 2.03 -22.32 3.06
CA LEU A 5 0.72 -22.98 2.96
C LEU A 5 0.76 -24.37 3.58
N ASP A 6 1.75 -25.17 3.21
CA ASP A 6 1.90 -26.54 3.72
C ASP A 6 2.09 -26.55 5.24
N LYS A 7 2.82 -25.57 5.79
CA LYS A 7 3.07 -25.45 7.22
C LYS A 7 1.85 -24.97 8.03
N GLN A 8 1.12 -23.98 7.54
CA GLN A 8 0.04 -23.34 8.31
C GLN A 8 -1.33 -24.00 8.08
N ILE A 9 -1.60 -24.45 6.86
CA ILE A 9 -2.90 -24.98 6.44
C ILE A 9 -2.86 -26.49 6.22
N GLY A 10 -1.71 -27.00 5.76
CA GLY A 10 -1.59 -28.37 5.28
C GLY A 10 -2.27 -28.55 3.92
N GLY A 11 -2.65 -29.79 3.60
CA GLY A 11 -3.26 -30.16 2.30
C GLY A 11 -4.71 -30.64 2.37
N ASP A 12 -5.30 -30.73 3.57
CA ASP A 12 -6.55 -31.46 3.78
C ASP A 12 -7.81 -30.61 3.58
N ARG A 13 -7.67 -29.30 3.41
CA ARG A 13 -8.78 -28.37 3.19
C ARG A 13 -8.40 -27.18 2.32
N MET A 14 -9.42 -26.54 1.76
CA MET A 14 -9.27 -25.27 1.05
C MET A 14 -8.90 -24.13 2.00
N VAL A 15 -8.14 -23.17 1.49
CA VAL A 15 -7.81 -21.91 2.19
C VAL A 15 -9.06 -21.06 2.34
N ILE A 16 -9.27 -20.51 3.53
CA ILE A 16 -10.38 -19.61 3.85
C ILE A 16 -9.86 -18.25 4.34
N MET A 17 -10.74 -17.26 4.45
CA MET A 17 -10.35 -15.90 4.85
C MET A 17 -9.78 -15.82 6.27
N ASP A 18 -10.20 -16.71 7.16
CA ASP A 18 -9.71 -16.77 8.55
C ASP A 18 -8.23 -17.19 8.66
N ASP A 19 -7.69 -17.79 7.59
CA ASP A 19 -6.28 -18.18 7.50
C ASP A 19 -5.37 -16.99 7.22
N LYS A 20 -5.92 -15.87 6.72
CA LYS A 20 -5.17 -14.70 6.28
C LYS A 20 -4.14 -14.21 7.31
N PRO A 21 -4.42 -14.14 8.63
CA PRO A 21 -3.42 -13.69 9.61
C PRO A 21 -2.20 -14.62 9.73
N GLN A 22 -2.34 -15.91 9.38
CA GLN A 22 -1.28 -16.92 9.50
C GLN A 22 -0.40 -16.97 8.24
N LEU A 23 -0.92 -16.55 7.08
CA LEU A 23 -0.25 -16.59 5.78
C LEU A 23 0.54 -15.30 5.51
N VAL A 24 1.50 -15.00 6.37
CA VAL A 24 2.21 -13.71 6.40
C VAL A 24 2.98 -13.43 5.11
N TYR A 25 3.76 -14.39 4.61
CA TYR A 25 4.53 -14.24 3.39
C TYR A 25 3.64 -14.14 2.16
N ILE A 26 2.54 -14.88 2.09
CA ILE A 26 1.52 -14.73 1.04
C ILE A 26 0.94 -13.31 1.03
N ASN A 27 0.60 -12.75 2.19
CA ASN A 27 0.13 -11.37 2.26
C ASN A 27 1.21 -10.39 1.76
N ALA A 28 2.48 -10.62 2.10
CA ALA A 28 3.59 -9.82 1.61
C ALA A 28 3.74 -9.89 0.08
N VAL A 29 3.57 -11.08 -0.50
CA VAL A 29 3.53 -11.31 -1.95
C VAL A 29 2.37 -10.55 -2.59
N ILE A 30 1.16 -10.65 -2.03
CA ILE A 30 -0.02 -9.95 -2.54
C ILE A 30 0.20 -8.43 -2.52
N ASN A 31 0.73 -7.88 -1.43
CA ASN A 31 1.01 -6.45 -1.30
C ASN A 31 2.04 -5.99 -2.34
N GLU A 32 3.10 -6.78 -2.57
CA GLU A 32 4.12 -6.45 -3.57
C GLU A 32 3.59 -6.57 -5.00
N THR A 33 2.73 -7.55 -5.27
CA THR A 33 2.02 -7.66 -6.53
C THR A 33 1.15 -6.43 -6.78
N GLN A 34 0.39 -5.97 -5.78
CA GLN A 34 -0.45 -4.78 -5.92
C GLN A 34 0.39 -3.51 -6.19
N ARG A 35 1.52 -3.34 -5.49
CA ARG A 35 2.45 -2.22 -5.70
C ARG A 35 3.03 -2.19 -7.12
N LEU A 36 3.53 -3.34 -7.60
CA LEU A 36 4.19 -3.42 -8.90
C LEU A 36 3.22 -3.43 -10.08
N ALA A 37 2.09 -4.13 -9.94
CA ALA A 37 1.06 -4.18 -10.96
C ALA A 37 0.47 -2.79 -11.21
N ASN A 38 0.37 -1.96 -10.15
CA ASN A 38 0.00 -0.55 -10.23
C ASN A 38 -1.19 -0.32 -11.18
N VAL A 39 -2.24 -1.13 -11.01
CA VAL A 39 -3.37 -1.23 -11.93
C VAL A 39 -4.09 0.11 -12.09
N LEU A 40 -4.11 0.91 -11.03
CA LEU A 40 -4.66 2.27 -11.00
C LEU A 40 -3.53 3.29 -10.78
N VAL A 41 -2.77 3.54 -11.86
CA VAL A 41 -1.66 4.50 -11.90
C VAL A 41 -2.08 5.89 -11.39
N HIS A 42 -3.29 6.31 -11.76
CA HIS A 42 -3.99 7.46 -11.23
C HIS A 42 -5.19 6.95 -10.42
N ASN A 43 -5.34 7.45 -9.20
CA ASN A 43 -6.53 7.15 -8.41
C ASN A 43 -7.75 7.88 -8.98
N PHE A 44 -8.92 7.60 -8.41
CA PHE A 44 -10.13 8.32 -8.74
C PHE A 44 -9.98 9.82 -8.48
N PRO A 45 -10.46 10.67 -9.43
CA PRO A 45 -10.54 12.10 -9.22
C PRO A 45 -11.34 12.43 -7.96
N ARG A 46 -10.83 13.38 -7.18
CA ARG A 46 -11.43 13.92 -5.97
C ARG A 46 -11.67 15.41 -6.19
N MET A 47 -12.54 16.02 -5.40
CA MET A 47 -12.76 17.47 -5.44
C MET A 47 -12.77 18.02 -4.02
N ASN A 48 -12.06 19.12 -3.79
CA ASN A 48 -12.08 19.81 -2.51
C ASN A 48 -13.34 20.68 -2.39
N ASN A 49 -13.94 20.71 -1.20
CA ASN A 49 -15.13 21.53 -0.94
C ASN A 49 -14.79 22.93 -0.43
N VAL A 50 -13.56 23.12 0.04
CA VAL A 50 -13.05 24.36 0.63
C VAL A 50 -11.67 24.65 0.07
N ASP A 51 -11.26 25.91 0.11
CA ASP A 51 -9.89 26.32 -0.21
C ASP A 51 -8.92 25.60 0.73
N VAL A 52 -7.79 25.15 0.21
CA VAL A 52 -6.81 24.36 0.94
C VAL A 52 -5.40 24.78 0.54
N ASP A 53 -4.53 24.98 1.52
CA ASP A 53 -3.10 25.20 1.30
C ASP A 53 -2.33 23.89 1.53
N ILE A 54 -1.62 23.40 0.52
CA ILE A 54 -0.78 22.19 0.61
C ILE A 54 0.63 22.52 0.17
N ASN A 55 1.62 22.28 1.02
CA ASN A 55 3.04 22.53 0.71
C ASN A 55 3.31 23.94 0.14
N GLY A 56 2.61 24.96 0.65
CA GLY A 56 2.72 26.35 0.19
C GLY A 56 1.96 26.68 -1.10
N TYR A 57 1.18 25.74 -1.64
CA TYR A 57 0.31 25.95 -2.79
C TYR A 57 -1.13 26.16 -2.35
N HIS A 58 -1.71 27.27 -2.75
CA HIS A 58 -3.13 27.55 -2.56
C HIS A 58 -3.99 26.85 -3.62
N ILE A 59 -4.91 25.99 -3.18
CA ILE A 59 -5.82 25.21 -4.01
C ILE A 59 -7.25 25.71 -3.74
N PRO A 60 -7.88 26.43 -4.69
CA PRO A 60 -9.24 26.94 -4.51
C PRO A 60 -10.27 25.80 -4.38
N ALA A 61 -11.38 26.08 -3.70
CA ALA A 61 -12.52 25.19 -3.60
C ALA A 61 -12.99 24.74 -4.99
N ARG A 62 -13.51 23.51 -5.07
CA ARG A 62 -14.02 22.87 -6.28
C ARG A 62 -12.96 22.56 -7.34
N THR A 63 -11.70 22.47 -6.94
CA THR A 63 -10.60 21.99 -7.79
C THR A 63 -10.63 20.46 -7.87
N ILE A 64 -10.49 19.92 -9.09
CA ILE A 64 -10.36 18.48 -9.30
C ILE A 64 -8.91 18.07 -9.02
N ILE A 65 -8.75 17.12 -8.11
CA ILE A 65 -7.47 16.55 -7.69
C ILE A 65 -7.40 15.12 -8.21
N VAL A 66 -6.38 14.80 -9.00
CA VAL A 66 -6.14 13.44 -9.51
C VAL A 66 -4.84 12.91 -8.89
N PRO A 67 -4.91 12.06 -7.85
CA PRO A 67 -3.72 11.54 -7.19
C PRO A 67 -2.98 10.55 -8.10
N GLN A 68 -1.72 10.84 -8.42
CA GLN A 68 -0.87 9.93 -9.17
C GLN A 68 -0.10 9.01 -8.20
N ILE A 69 -0.74 7.92 -7.74
CA ILE A 69 -0.19 6.99 -6.74
C ILE A 69 1.10 6.33 -7.26
N SER A 70 1.22 6.12 -8.56
CA SER A 70 2.41 5.53 -9.19
C SER A 70 3.72 6.24 -8.82
N THR A 71 3.68 7.55 -8.60
CA THR A 71 4.87 8.32 -8.18
C THR A 71 5.43 7.82 -6.86
N VAL A 72 4.56 7.54 -5.88
CA VAL A 72 4.93 7.01 -4.57
C VAL A 72 5.40 5.56 -4.69
N MET A 73 4.70 4.74 -5.50
CA MET A 73 5.01 3.31 -5.63
C MET A 73 6.35 3.03 -6.32
N TYR A 74 6.86 3.96 -7.13
CA TYR A 74 8.16 3.87 -7.79
C TYR A 74 9.24 4.79 -7.20
N ASP A 75 8.96 5.55 -6.14
CA ASP A 75 9.96 6.37 -5.47
C ASP A 75 10.99 5.47 -4.76
N GLU A 76 12.26 5.53 -5.18
CA GLU A 76 13.35 4.74 -4.61
C GLU A 76 13.61 5.05 -3.12
N LYS A 77 13.25 6.24 -2.66
CA LYS A 77 13.38 6.63 -1.25
C LYS A 77 12.36 5.91 -0.36
N ILE A 78 11.20 5.59 -0.92
CA ILE A 78 10.11 4.90 -0.21
C ILE A 78 10.23 3.38 -0.43
N PHE A 79 10.49 2.97 -1.67
CA PHE A 79 10.64 1.58 -2.09
C PHE A 79 11.98 1.37 -2.81
N PRO A 80 13.05 1.01 -2.08
CA PRO A 80 14.34 0.70 -2.69
C PRO A 80 14.22 -0.43 -3.72
N GLU A 81 14.93 -0.28 -4.84
CA GLU A 81 14.84 -1.18 -6.01
C GLU A 81 13.38 -1.36 -6.47
N PRO A 82 12.67 -0.28 -6.84
CA PRO A 82 11.22 -0.25 -6.96
C PRO A 82 10.68 -1.13 -8.08
N TYR A 83 11.51 -1.49 -9.06
CA TYR A 83 11.13 -2.38 -10.17
C TYR A 83 11.39 -3.86 -9.88
N LYS A 84 12.07 -4.19 -8.77
CA LYS A 84 12.27 -5.59 -8.37
C LYS A 84 11.10 -6.07 -7.52
N PHE A 85 10.62 -7.26 -7.84
CA PHE A 85 9.65 -7.99 -7.03
C PHE A 85 10.33 -8.51 -5.76
N LYS A 86 10.11 -7.82 -4.63
CA LYS A 86 10.71 -8.14 -3.33
C LYS A 86 9.64 -8.15 -2.22
N PRO A 87 8.87 -9.24 -2.06
CA PRO A 87 7.86 -9.36 -1.01
C PRO A 87 8.37 -9.03 0.40
N GLU A 88 9.65 -9.32 0.66
CA GLU A 88 10.31 -9.15 1.95
C GLU A 88 10.27 -7.70 2.45
N ARG A 89 10.05 -6.70 1.58
CA ARG A 89 9.91 -5.29 1.97
C ARG A 89 8.65 -5.01 2.82
N HIS A 90 7.65 -5.90 2.72
CA HIS A 90 6.41 -5.84 3.50
C HIS A 90 6.50 -6.64 4.79
N LEU A 91 7.69 -7.13 5.16
CA LEU A 91 7.95 -7.85 6.40
C LEU A 91 8.82 -7.01 7.33
N ASN A 92 8.56 -7.14 8.62
CA ASN A 92 9.43 -6.65 9.69
C ASN A 92 10.60 -7.63 9.92
N PRO A 93 11.66 -7.22 10.66
CA PRO A 93 12.79 -8.10 10.98
C PRO A 93 12.39 -9.38 11.74
N ASP A 94 11.28 -9.36 12.48
CA ASP A 94 10.71 -10.51 13.19
C ASP A 94 9.83 -11.40 12.27
N SER A 95 9.84 -11.15 10.96
CA SER A 95 8.99 -11.80 9.95
C SER A 95 7.49 -11.58 10.11
N SER A 96 7.06 -10.62 10.94
CA SER A 96 5.67 -10.18 10.98
C SER A 96 5.33 -9.28 9.79
N LEU A 97 4.06 -9.25 9.37
CA LEU A 97 3.63 -8.34 8.31
C LEU A 97 3.80 -6.90 8.78
N ARG A 98 4.48 -6.09 7.98
CA ARG A 98 4.65 -4.67 8.26
C ARG A 98 3.27 -4.01 8.25
N LYS A 99 2.86 -3.48 9.40
CA LYS A 99 1.70 -2.60 9.47
C LYS A 99 2.09 -1.31 8.79
N ILE A 100 1.41 -0.99 7.70
CA ILE A 100 1.44 0.37 7.17
C ILE A 100 0.68 1.18 8.22
N GLU A 101 1.40 1.90 9.08
CA GLU A 101 0.78 2.99 9.82
C GLU A 101 0.10 3.84 8.77
N GLU A 102 -1.21 4.08 8.93
CA GLU A 102 -1.95 5.00 8.06
C GLU A 102 -1.05 6.20 7.84
N ALA A 103 -0.67 6.44 6.59
CA ALA A 103 0.14 7.60 6.27
C ALA A 103 -0.68 8.80 6.76
N LYS A 104 -0.35 9.28 7.95
CA LYS A 104 -0.86 10.52 8.50
C LYS A 104 -0.24 11.59 7.62
N PHE A 105 -0.85 11.79 6.46
CA PHE A 105 -0.78 13.08 5.81
C PHE A 105 -1.49 14.00 6.78
N GLU A 106 -0.71 14.61 7.68
CA GLU A 106 -1.14 15.75 8.46
C GLU A 106 -1.49 16.83 7.45
N ILE A 107 -2.74 16.80 6.99
CA ILE A 107 -3.40 18.01 6.52
C ILE A 107 -3.52 18.81 7.81
N GLU A 108 -2.53 19.66 8.08
CA GLU A 108 -2.56 20.58 9.20
C GLU A 108 -3.96 21.20 9.26
N LYS A 109 -4.56 21.12 10.44
CA LYS A 109 -5.84 21.74 10.74
C LYS A 109 -5.72 23.24 10.53
N SER A 110 -6.04 23.70 9.33
CA SER A 110 -6.45 25.08 9.05
C SER A 110 -7.96 25.09 8.78
N LEU A 111 -8.72 24.75 9.82
CA LEU A 111 -10.10 25.19 10.00
C LEU A 111 -10.14 26.16 11.18
#